data_AF-A0A7L3K8W0-F1
#
_entry.id   AF-A0A7L3K8W0-F1
#
_cell.length_a   1.000
_cell.length_b   1.000
_cell.length_c   1.000
_cell.angle_alpha   90.00
_cell.angle_beta   90.00
_cell.angle_gamma   90.00
#
_symmetry.space_group_name_H-M   'P 1'
#
loop_
_entity.id
_entity.type
_entity.pdbx_description
1 polymer ?
#
loop_
_entity_poly.entity_id
_entity_poly.type
_entity_poly.pdbx_seq_one_letter_code
_entity_poly.pdbx_strand_id
1 'polypeptide(L)'
;MLGVWLLLWGSAALRGRADTAFLRRAHDSSGHCIYSFTVASPAEAACPEAPGGVPELRAELAALTARLNRLESRERGVGSSGPRGAEPVGARDAQQVTSAARLEAAHRHFGGQQPGTEPRGRREQAGGEGGWLSPAHAVPALAAAPRWEPQPLSYQELQSERTEVPVSRLLEETGLGRPSKEDSAGCGQLVWVGEPVVFGRADSIAGKYGVWMKDPEPVPPFTRDNTWRVDTVGTEVRQLFQYEEAEQLARGYPAKVHILPRPLESTGAVIYRGGLFFQPRHSRSVARYDLRGETITAEREIPGAGYHGQYPYSWGGYTDIDLAVDETGLWVIYSTEKARGAIVLSKLDPETLEILRTWETNIRKRGVANSFLICGTLYTVSSYSAPNATINFAYDTATGTSRALSIPFENRFRYLSMLDYNPAERQLFAWDSFNMVTYPVRLSRA
;
A
#
# COMPACT_ATOMS: atom_id res chain seq x y z
N MET A 1 27.66 56.42 -47.03
CA MET A 1 29.14 56.42 -47.03
C MET A 1 29.60 56.63 -45.60
N LEU A 2 30.11 55.56 -44.98
CA LEU A 2 31.14 55.54 -43.91
C LEU A 2 30.84 56.34 -42.63
N GLY A 3 30.82 55.78 -41.42
CA GLY A 3 31.23 54.46 -40.96
C GLY A 3 30.95 54.39 -39.46
N VAL A 4 30.18 53.38 -39.07
CA VAL A 4 29.93 52.96 -37.70
C VAL A 4 31.17 52.20 -37.23
N TRP A 5 32.14 52.86 -36.59
CA TRP A 5 33.27 52.19 -35.92
C TRP A 5 33.85 53.13 -34.86
N LEU A 6 33.43 52.97 -33.60
CA LEU A 6 34.20 53.30 -32.37
C LEU A 6 33.37 52.96 -31.12
N LEU A 7 33.13 51.67 -30.90
CA LEU A 7 32.86 51.10 -29.58
C LEU A 7 33.57 49.75 -29.52
N LEU A 8 34.88 49.83 -29.32
CA LEU A 8 35.73 48.68 -29.07
C LEU A 8 36.61 49.05 -27.88
N TRP A 9 36.56 48.18 -26.87
CA TRP A 9 37.35 48.12 -25.63
C TRP A 9 36.71 48.78 -24.40
N GLY A 10 35.94 47.98 -23.67
CA GLY A 10 35.42 48.34 -22.35
C GLY A 10 34.28 47.45 -21.85
N SER A 11 34.41 46.13 -21.92
CA SER A 11 33.49 45.20 -21.23
C SER A 11 34.16 43.86 -20.98
N ALA A 12 35.10 43.87 -20.05
CA ALA A 12 35.55 42.64 -19.39
C ALA A 12 34.68 42.40 -18.15
N ALA A 13 34.23 41.15 -18.02
CA ALA A 13 33.59 40.53 -16.86
C ALA A 13 32.16 41.00 -16.50
N LEU A 14 31.17 40.31 -17.08
CA LEU A 14 29.99 39.74 -16.40
C LEU A 14 29.09 39.09 -17.46
N ARG A 15 29.42 37.85 -17.86
CA ARG A 15 28.48 36.94 -18.52
C ARG A 15 28.22 35.79 -17.57
N GLY A 16 26.97 35.69 -17.12
CA GLY A 16 26.46 34.51 -16.42
C GLY A 16 26.61 33.27 -17.30
N ARG A 17 26.98 32.17 -16.66
CA ARG A 17 27.19 30.85 -17.25
C ARG A 17 25.83 30.31 -17.70
N ALA A 18 25.60 30.21 -19.01
CA ALA A 18 24.45 29.51 -19.56
C ALA A 18 24.83 28.04 -19.74
N ASP A 19 24.20 27.15 -18.98
CA ASP A 19 24.35 25.70 -19.11
C ASP A 19 23.54 25.22 -20.31
N THR A 20 24.20 25.04 -21.46
CA THR A 20 23.57 24.49 -22.67
C THR A 20 23.73 22.97 -22.70
N ALA A 21 22.60 22.25 -22.65
CA ALA A 21 22.56 20.81 -22.93
C ALA A 21 22.80 20.55 -24.42
N PHE A 22 23.63 19.55 -24.74
CA PHE A 22 23.92 19.17 -26.13
C PHE A 22 23.32 17.80 -26.44
N LEU A 23 22.54 17.71 -27.52
CA LEU A 23 21.97 16.47 -28.05
C LEU A 23 22.74 16.08 -29.32
N ARG A 24 23.24 14.85 -29.37
CA ARG A 24 23.92 14.26 -30.54
C ARG A 24 23.17 13.02 -31.00
N ARG A 25 22.93 12.92 -32.31
CA ARG A 25 22.41 11.71 -32.96
C ARG A 25 23.52 11.03 -33.73
N ALA A 26 23.71 9.75 -33.50
CA ALA A 26 24.59 8.87 -34.27
C ALA A 26 23.80 7.66 -34.77
N HIS A 27 24.32 6.98 -35.79
CA HIS A 27 23.78 5.71 -36.26
C HIS A 27 24.83 4.64 -36.07
N ASP A 28 24.44 3.48 -35.57
CA ASP A 28 25.33 2.32 -35.54
C ASP A 28 25.32 1.58 -36.89
N SER A 29 26.29 0.68 -37.07
CA SER A 29 26.42 -0.12 -38.30
C SER A 29 25.31 -1.15 -38.50
N SER A 30 24.41 -1.31 -37.53
CA SER A 30 23.20 -2.14 -37.61
C SER A 30 21.93 -1.34 -37.97
N GLY A 31 22.05 -0.01 -38.19
CA GLY A 31 20.95 0.84 -38.62
C GLY A 31 20.07 1.38 -37.49
N HIS A 32 20.50 1.26 -36.22
CA HIS A 32 19.79 1.85 -35.10
C HIS A 32 20.27 3.29 -34.84
N CYS A 33 19.31 4.19 -34.59
CA CYS A 33 19.57 5.58 -34.21
C CYS A 33 19.88 5.66 -32.72
N ILE A 34 21.09 6.11 -32.36
CA ILE A 34 21.49 6.38 -30.99
C ILE A 34 21.43 7.88 -30.74
N TYR A 35 20.69 8.27 -29.70
CA TYR A 35 20.59 9.65 -29.24
C TYR A 35 21.32 9.77 -27.89
N SER A 36 22.33 10.63 -27.83
CA SER A 36 23.05 10.94 -26.59
C SER A 36 22.86 12.39 -26.23
N PHE A 37 22.57 12.67 -24.97
CA PHE A 37 22.54 14.02 -24.44
C PHE A 37 23.52 14.16 -23.29
N THR A 38 24.18 15.31 -23.22
CA THR A 38 25.07 15.66 -22.11
C THR A 38 24.52 16.89 -21.41
N VAL A 39 24.34 16.79 -20.11
CA VAL A 39 23.99 17.90 -19.21
C VAL A 39 25.18 18.17 -18.29
N ALA A 40 25.38 19.44 -17.91
CA ALA A 40 26.40 19.78 -16.95
C ALA A 40 26.06 19.16 -15.59
N SER A 41 27.01 18.45 -14.98
CA SER A 41 26.91 18.05 -13.58
C SER A 41 26.72 19.30 -12.72
N PRO A 42 25.88 19.29 -11.66
CA PRO A 42 25.89 20.36 -10.68
C PRO A 42 27.33 20.49 -10.18
N ALA A 43 27.94 21.64 -10.39
CA ALA A 43 29.14 21.96 -9.62
C ALA A 43 28.68 22.06 -8.17
N GLU A 44 29.17 21.18 -7.30
CA GLU A 44 29.03 21.36 -5.85
C GLU A 44 29.63 22.72 -5.49
N ALA A 45 28.75 23.72 -5.38
CA ALA A 45 29.06 24.92 -4.64
C ALA A 45 29.11 24.49 -3.18
N ALA A 46 30.31 24.36 -2.63
CA ALA A 46 30.52 24.24 -1.19
C ALA A 46 29.71 25.35 -0.50
N CYS A 47 28.70 24.95 0.28
CA CYS A 47 27.93 25.88 1.10
C CYS A 47 28.88 26.56 2.10
N PRO A 48 28.75 27.87 2.36
CA PRO A 48 29.50 28.50 3.45
C PRO A 48 29.04 27.90 4.78
N GLU A 49 30.00 27.51 5.61
CA GLU A 49 29.75 26.99 6.96
C GLU A 49 28.91 27.99 7.77
N ALA A 50 27.70 27.59 8.13
CA ALA A 50 26.93 28.25 9.17
C ALA A 50 27.56 27.91 10.54
N PRO A 51 27.78 28.88 11.44
CA PRO A 51 28.28 28.59 12.78
C PRO A 51 27.15 27.96 13.60
N GLY A 52 27.29 26.67 13.91
CA GLY A 52 26.28 25.89 14.65
C GLY A 52 26.13 24.49 14.07
N GLY A 53 27.25 23.79 13.91
CA GLY A 53 27.32 22.47 13.30
C GLY A 53 27.17 21.33 14.31
N VAL A 54 26.88 20.15 13.76
CA VAL A 54 26.86 18.80 14.35
C VAL A 54 27.88 18.51 15.48
N PRO A 55 29.10 19.09 15.53
CA PRO A 55 30.02 18.91 16.67
C PRO A 55 29.46 19.42 18.01
N GLU A 56 28.68 20.50 18.01
CA GLU A 56 28.13 21.11 19.21
C GLU A 56 26.99 20.27 19.80
N LEU A 57 26.13 19.73 18.92
CA LEU A 57 25.13 18.71 19.26
C LEU A 57 25.77 17.41 19.75
N ARG A 58 26.92 17.00 19.19
CA ARG A 58 27.69 15.85 19.69
C ARG A 58 28.28 16.11 21.08
N ALA A 59 28.74 17.33 21.35
CA ALA A 59 29.23 17.72 22.66
C ALA A 59 28.11 17.77 23.71
N GLU A 60 26.93 18.29 23.35
CA GLU A 60 25.74 18.26 24.22
C GLU A 60 25.27 16.83 24.50
N LEU A 61 25.25 15.96 23.48
CA LEU A 61 24.89 14.55 23.64
C LEU A 61 25.87 13.81 24.56
N ALA A 62 27.18 14.10 24.45
CA ALA A 62 28.19 13.54 25.34
C ALA A 62 28.05 14.05 26.78
N ALA A 63 27.72 15.33 26.96
CA ALA A 63 27.48 15.92 28.28
C ALA A 63 26.23 15.34 28.97
N LEU A 64 25.15 15.14 28.21
CA LEU A 64 23.92 14.49 28.70
C LEU A 64 24.18 13.03 29.09
N THR A 65 24.94 12.29 28.28
CA THR A 65 25.31 10.90 28.56
C THR A 65 26.14 10.78 29.85
N ALA A 66 27.10 11.69 30.06
CA ALA A 66 27.91 11.72 31.28
C ALA A 66 27.08 12.05 32.53
N ARG A 67 26.02 12.85 32.39
CA ARG A 67 25.11 13.23 33.47
C ARG A 67 24.17 12.09 33.85
N LEU A 68 23.71 11.31 32.87
CA LEU A 68 22.93 10.09 33.07
C LEU A 68 23.72 9.03 33.83
N ASN A 69 24.97 8.78 33.43
CA ASN A 69 25.85 7.81 34.11
C ASN A 69 26.16 8.20 35.57
N ARG A 70 26.16 9.50 35.91
CA ARG A 70 26.29 9.97 37.30
C ARG A 70 25.02 9.79 38.11
N LEU A 71 23.84 9.84 37.48
CA LEU A 71 22.57 9.57 38.16
C LEU A 71 22.41 8.08 38.42
N GLU A 72 22.75 7.22 37.44
CA GLU A 72 22.74 5.77 37.59
C GLU A 72 23.73 5.26 38.64
N SER A 73 24.92 5.87 38.75
CA SER A 73 25.87 5.53 39.82
C SER A 73 25.43 6.01 41.20
N ARG A 74 24.60 7.08 41.26
CA ARG A 74 24.02 7.59 42.50
C ARG A 74 22.83 6.75 42.98
N GLU A 75 22.07 6.15 42.05
CA GLU A 75 21.04 5.16 42.38
C GLU A 75 21.63 3.81 42.81
N ARG A 76 22.78 3.40 42.25
CA ARG A 76 23.50 2.19 42.69
C ARG A 76 24.31 2.37 43.99
N GLY A 77 24.51 3.61 44.45
CA GLY A 77 25.31 3.94 45.63
C GLY A 77 24.55 4.09 46.94
N VAL A 78 23.20 4.03 46.94
CA VAL A 78 22.40 4.09 48.17
C VAL A 78 21.98 2.68 48.56
N GLY A 79 22.91 1.95 49.18
CA GLY A 79 22.70 0.56 49.55
C GLY A 79 23.66 0.02 50.61
N SER A 80 23.83 0.70 51.75
CA SER A 80 24.26 0.03 52.99
C SER A 80 23.99 0.85 54.27
N SER A 81 22.82 0.66 54.87
CA SER A 81 22.63 0.54 56.34
C SER A 81 21.14 0.32 56.65
N GLY A 82 20.77 -0.86 57.16
CA GLY A 82 19.44 -1.09 57.76
C GLY A 82 19.42 -0.72 59.25
N PRO A 83 18.32 -0.98 60.00
CA PRO A 83 16.97 -1.39 59.59
C PRO A 83 15.83 -0.58 60.26
N ARG A 84 14.61 -0.64 59.72
CA ARG A 84 13.28 -0.80 60.42
C ARG A 84 12.12 -0.15 59.65
N GLY A 85 11.05 -0.92 59.45
CA GLY A 85 9.67 -0.41 59.49
C GLY A 85 8.86 -0.41 58.18
N ALA A 86 7.94 -1.38 58.10
CA ALA A 86 6.55 -1.27 57.62
C ALA A 86 6.18 -1.09 56.11
N GLU A 87 5.57 -2.18 55.61
CA GLU A 87 4.36 -2.32 54.75
C GLU A 87 4.35 -2.03 53.23
N PRO A 88 3.53 -2.80 52.45
CA PRO A 88 3.77 -3.04 51.03
C PRO A 88 2.78 -2.31 50.10
N VAL A 89 3.28 -1.83 48.95
CA VAL A 89 2.48 -1.52 47.77
C VAL A 89 3.12 -2.25 46.59
N GLY A 90 2.44 -3.26 46.04
CA GLY A 90 2.91 -4.02 44.90
C GLY A 90 1.76 -4.43 44.00
N ALA A 91 1.80 -3.98 42.74
CA ALA A 91 1.30 -4.68 41.53
C ALA A 91 1.35 -3.77 40.29
N ARG A 92 2.50 -3.18 39.94
CA ARG A 92 2.69 -2.58 38.60
C ARG A 92 4.03 -2.89 37.92
N ASP A 93 5.04 -3.36 38.65
CA ASP A 93 6.39 -3.51 38.06
C ASP A 93 6.69 -4.88 37.43
N ALA A 94 5.86 -5.92 37.65
CA ALA A 94 6.11 -7.26 37.10
C ALA A 94 5.79 -7.38 35.59
N GLN A 95 4.96 -6.49 35.03
CA GLN A 95 4.52 -6.56 33.63
C GLN A 95 5.52 -5.89 32.66
N GLN A 96 6.27 -4.87 33.12
CA GLN A 96 7.21 -4.14 32.27
C GLN A 96 8.53 -4.91 32.07
N VAL A 97 9.04 -5.57 33.11
CA VAL A 97 10.31 -6.32 33.05
C VAL A 97 10.22 -7.53 32.11
N THR A 98 9.03 -8.16 31.99
CA THR A 98 8.81 -9.29 31.07
C THR A 98 8.68 -8.86 29.60
N SER A 99 8.33 -7.60 29.34
CA SER A 99 8.23 -7.06 27.97
C SER A 99 9.59 -6.67 27.38
N ALA A 100 10.49 -6.10 28.20
CA ALA A 100 11.85 -5.73 27.79
C ALA A 100 12.71 -6.97 27.47
N ALA A 101 12.62 -8.02 28.29
CA ALA A 101 13.34 -9.28 28.06
C ALA A 101 12.90 -10.02 26.77
N ARG A 102 11.64 -9.83 26.34
CA ARG A 102 11.14 -10.39 25.07
C ARG A 102 11.63 -9.62 23.84
N LEU A 103 11.82 -8.31 23.94
CA LEU A 103 12.40 -7.49 22.86
C LEU A 103 13.88 -7.80 22.64
N GLU A 104 14.67 -8.01 23.71
CA GLU A 104 16.10 -8.37 23.59
C GLU A 104 16.32 -9.77 23.01
N ALA A 105 15.39 -10.71 23.23
CA ALA A 105 15.44 -12.03 22.62
C ALA A 105 15.12 -11.98 21.11
N ALA A 106 14.19 -11.12 20.69
CA ALA A 106 13.85 -10.92 19.28
C ALA A 106 14.98 -10.21 18.50
N HIS A 107 15.69 -9.27 19.13
CA HIS A 107 16.82 -8.57 18.51
C HIS A 107 18.03 -9.48 18.27
N ARG A 108 18.26 -10.47 19.14
CA ARG A 108 19.32 -11.47 18.96
C ARG A 108 19.03 -12.47 17.84
N HIS A 109 17.77 -12.66 17.44
CA HIS A 109 17.41 -13.59 16.37
C HIS A 109 17.53 -12.98 14.96
N PHE A 110 17.47 -11.65 14.85
CA PHE A 110 17.55 -10.94 13.55
C PHE A 110 18.95 -10.48 13.16
N GLY A 111 19.95 -10.53 14.06
CA GLY A 111 21.32 -10.10 13.79
C GLY A 111 22.25 -11.17 13.20
N GLY A 112 21.74 -12.37 12.88
CA GLY A 112 22.56 -13.55 12.57
C GLY A 112 22.32 -14.16 11.19
N GLN A 113 22.20 -13.38 10.12
CA GLN A 113 22.26 -13.89 8.75
C GLN A 113 23.01 -12.92 7.82
N GLN A 114 24.34 -13.05 7.78
CA GLN A 114 25.14 -12.79 6.59
C GLN A 114 26.05 -14.02 6.34
N PRO A 115 26.22 -14.45 5.08
CA PRO A 115 26.90 -15.69 4.76
C PRO A 115 28.42 -15.51 4.76
N GLY A 116 29.09 -16.09 5.77
CA GLY A 116 30.54 -16.25 5.81
C GLY A 116 30.94 -17.62 5.26
N THR A 117 31.67 -17.61 4.15
CA THR A 117 32.49 -18.70 3.62
C THR A 117 33.64 -19.03 4.57
N GLU A 118 33.87 -20.31 4.91
CA GLU A 118 35.21 -20.87 5.19
C GLU A 118 35.21 -22.43 5.19
N PRO A 119 36.40 -23.07 4.99
CA PRO A 119 36.52 -24.37 4.34
C PRO A 119 36.70 -25.55 5.32
N ARG A 120 36.49 -26.78 4.84
CA ARG A 120 36.91 -27.99 5.56
C ARG A 120 37.46 -29.05 4.61
N GLY A 121 38.76 -29.33 4.76
CA GLY A 121 39.46 -30.43 4.10
C GLY A 121 39.77 -31.58 5.06
N ARG A 122 39.55 -32.81 4.55
CA ARG A 122 40.12 -34.14 4.88
C ARG A 122 39.91 -34.65 6.34
N ARG A 123 39.65 -35.94 6.59
CA ARG A 123 40.33 -37.14 6.06
C ARG A 123 39.58 -38.46 6.39
N GLU A 124 39.47 -39.31 5.36
CA GLU A 124 39.54 -40.81 5.24
C GLU A 124 38.74 -41.84 6.07
N GLN A 125 38.42 -42.93 5.32
CA GLN A 125 38.18 -44.38 5.63
C GLN A 125 36.71 -44.85 5.57
N ALA A 126 36.31 -45.99 4.95
CA ALA A 126 36.92 -46.99 4.05
C ALA A 126 35.82 -47.99 3.56
N GLY A 127 36.09 -48.75 2.47
CA GLY A 127 35.40 -50.00 2.01
C GLY A 127 34.31 -49.78 0.94
N GLY A 128 34.38 -50.24 -0.32
CA GLY A 128 34.54 -51.62 -0.86
C GLY A 128 33.12 -52.12 -1.27
N GLU A 129 32.77 -52.68 -2.43
CA GLU A 129 33.36 -53.24 -3.66
C GLU A 129 32.26 -53.24 -4.77
N GLY A 130 32.64 -53.47 -6.04
CA GLY A 130 31.73 -54.05 -7.06
C GLY A 130 31.76 -53.39 -8.46
N GLY A 131 32.26 -54.12 -9.47
CA GLY A 131 32.41 -53.74 -10.89
C GLY A 131 31.09 -53.38 -11.61
N TRP A 132 31.07 -52.91 -12.86
CA TRP A 132 31.52 -53.54 -14.11
C TRP A 132 31.92 -52.48 -15.18
N LEU A 133 32.82 -52.87 -16.10
CA LEU A 133 33.40 -52.06 -17.19
C LEU A 133 32.62 -52.21 -18.51
N SER A 134 32.47 -51.11 -19.27
CA SER A 134 32.58 -51.02 -20.75
C SER A 134 32.54 -49.56 -21.25
N PRO A 135 33.07 -49.23 -22.45
CA PRO A 135 33.98 -48.08 -22.58
C PRO A 135 33.50 -46.90 -23.46
N ALA A 136 34.11 -45.75 -23.14
CA ALA A 136 34.59 -44.67 -24.02
C ALA A 136 33.60 -43.91 -24.91
N HIS A 137 33.09 -42.79 -24.39
CA HIS A 137 32.90 -41.55 -25.16
C HIS A 137 33.69 -40.42 -24.48
N ALA A 138 34.60 -39.82 -25.26
CA ALA A 138 35.52 -38.78 -24.82
C ALA A 138 34.78 -37.47 -24.56
N VAL A 139 34.92 -36.94 -23.34
CA VAL A 139 34.48 -35.59 -22.96
C VAL A 139 35.73 -34.69 -22.94
N PRO A 140 35.74 -33.53 -23.63
CA PRO A 140 36.87 -32.62 -23.60
C PRO A 140 37.09 -32.02 -22.20
N ALA A 141 38.36 -31.82 -21.87
CA ALA A 141 38.85 -31.33 -20.58
C ALA A 141 38.21 -30.00 -20.13
N LEU A 142 37.86 -29.92 -18.84
CA LEU A 142 37.58 -28.66 -18.16
C LEU A 142 38.84 -27.78 -18.20
N ALA A 143 38.77 -26.66 -18.91
CA ALA A 143 39.73 -25.59 -18.82
C ALA A 143 39.71 -25.01 -17.40
N ALA A 144 40.91 -24.73 -16.87
CA ALA A 144 41.13 -24.13 -15.57
C ALA A 144 40.36 -22.80 -15.42
N ALA A 145 39.66 -22.63 -14.29
CA ALA A 145 39.02 -21.37 -13.94
C ALA A 145 40.08 -20.26 -13.80
N PRO A 146 39.89 -19.08 -14.43
CA PRO A 146 40.83 -17.99 -14.30
C PRO A 146 40.79 -17.41 -12.87
N ARG A 147 41.99 -17.09 -12.39
CA ARG A 147 42.29 -16.54 -11.07
C ARG A 147 41.68 -15.13 -10.95
N TRP A 148 40.82 -14.92 -9.95
CA TRP A 148 40.16 -13.63 -9.70
C TRP A 148 41.13 -12.63 -9.07
N GLU A 149 41.44 -11.55 -9.78
CA GLU A 149 42.10 -10.36 -9.22
C GLU A 149 41.04 -9.27 -8.98
N PRO A 150 40.97 -8.65 -7.78
CA PRO A 150 40.01 -7.59 -7.53
C PRO A 150 40.46 -6.29 -8.20
N GLN A 151 39.71 -5.82 -9.19
CA GLN A 151 39.84 -4.47 -9.76
C GLN A 151 39.04 -3.44 -8.93
N PRO A 152 39.49 -2.17 -8.90
CA PRO A 152 38.92 -1.14 -8.04
C PRO A 152 37.55 -0.64 -8.54
N LEU A 153 36.70 -0.35 -7.56
CA LEU A 153 35.34 0.19 -7.62
C LEU A 153 35.05 1.06 -8.87
N SER A 154 34.33 0.47 -9.83
CA SER A 154 33.59 1.19 -10.86
C SER A 154 32.09 0.92 -10.68
N TYR A 155 31.29 1.98 -10.82
CA TYR A 155 29.85 2.02 -10.61
C TYR A 155 29.11 0.83 -11.28
N GLN A 156 28.20 0.20 -10.53
CA GLN A 156 27.31 -0.83 -11.06
C GLN A 156 26.04 -0.14 -11.56
N GLU A 157 25.92 0.03 -12.89
CA GLU A 157 24.66 0.46 -13.50
C GLU A 157 23.60 -0.64 -13.33
N LEU A 158 22.52 -0.31 -12.63
CA LEU A 158 21.36 -1.19 -12.50
C LEU A 158 20.46 -0.97 -13.71
N GLN A 159 20.63 -1.77 -14.76
CA GLN A 159 19.70 -1.76 -15.89
C GLN A 159 18.40 -2.46 -15.47
N SER A 160 17.33 -1.68 -15.28
CA SER A 160 15.98 -2.21 -15.20
C SER A 160 15.52 -2.55 -16.61
N GLU A 161 15.45 -3.84 -16.92
CA GLU A 161 14.82 -4.31 -18.15
C GLU A 161 13.30 -4.12 -18.01
N ARG A 162 12.77 -3.07 -18.66
CA ARG A 162 11.33 -2.81 -18.73
C ARG A 162 10.77 -3.63 -19.88
N THR A 163 10.15 -4.76 -19.58
CA THR A 163 9.35 -5.48 -20.57
C THR A 163 8.09 -4.65 -20.87
N GLU A 164 8.15 -3.83 -21.91
CA GLU A 164 6.96 -3.14 -22.43
C GLU A 164 6.06 -4.19 -23.10
N VAL A 165 5.06 -4.68 -22.37
CA VAL A 165 3.99 -5.48 -22.95
C VAL A 165 3.04 -4.52 -23.68
N PRO A 166 2.85 -4.64 -25.00
CA PRO A 166 1.93 -3.78 -25.72
C PRO A 166 0.50 -3.94 -25.17
N VAL A 167 -0.14 -2.82 -24.82
CA VAL A 167 -1.51 -2.74 -24.26
C VAL A 167 -2.55 -3.44 -25.16
N SER A 168 -2.25 -3.60 -26.45
CA SER A 168 -3.10 -4.32 -27.40
C SER A 168 -3.35 -5.80 -27.02
N ARG A 169 -2.44 -6.47 -26.30
CA ARG A 169 -2.67 -7.85 -25.84
C ARG A 169 -3.55 -7.94 -24.58
N LEU A 170 -3.48 -6.94 -23.69
CA LEU A 170 -4.32 -6.90 -22.48
C LEU A 170 -5.77 -6.48 -22.82
N LEU A 171 -5.96 -5.71 -23.90
CA LEU A 171 -7.28 -5.34 -24.40
C LEU A 171 -7.99 -6.47 -25.15
N GLU A 172 -7.26 -7.41 -25.77
CA GLU A 172 -7.87 -8.60 -26.38
C GLU A 172 -8.29 -9.65 -25.33
N GLU A 173 -7.52 -9.81 -24.25
CA GLU A 173 -7.90 -10.72 -23.15
C GLU A 173 -9.05 -10.17 -22.29
N THR A 174 -9.20 -8.85 -22.18
CA THR A 174 -10.40 -8.23 -21.57
C THR A 174 -11.63 -8.25 -22.48
N GLY A 175 -11.46 -8.52 -23.78
CA GLY A 175 -12.54 -8.62 -24.78
C GLY A 175 -13.27 -9.97 -24.81
N LEU A 176 -12.71 -11.03 -24.21
CA LEU A 176 -13.28 -12.39 -24.24
C LEU A 176 -14.12 -12.76 -22.99
N GLY A 177 -14.31 -11.82 -22.08
CA GLY A 177 -15.13 -12.00 -20.87
C GLY A 177 -16.46 -11.24 -20.88
N ARG A 178 -16.93 -10.73 -22.02
CA ARG A 178 -18.21 -10.03 -22.10
C ARG A 178 -19.32 -11.02 -21.73
N PRO A 179 -20.03 -10.87 -20.59
CA PRO A 179 -21.19 -11.71 -20.33
C PRO A 179 -22.17 -11.46 -21.47
N SER A 180 -22.61 -12.53 -22.12
CA SER A 180 -23.73 -12.50 -23.05
C SER A 180 -24.86 -11.66 -22.44
N LYS A 181 -25.52 -10.85 -23.28
CA LYS A 181 -26.64 -9.95 -22.96
C LYS A 181 -27.91 -10.65 -22.41
N GLU A 182 -27.77 -11.86 -21.87
CA GLU A 182 -28.79 -12.75 -21.33
C GLU A 182 -28.52 -13.23 -19.89
N ASP A 183 -27.53 -12.68 -19.17
CA ASP A 183 -27.49 -12.82 -17.71
C ASP A 183 -28.37 -11.74 -17.07
N SER A 184 -29.64 -12.11 -17.03
CA SER A 184 -30.79 -11.45 -16.41
C SER A 184 -30.43 -10.50 -15.26
N ALA A 185 -31.01 -9.30 -15.30
CA ALA A 185 -30.98 -8.21 -14.34
C ALA A 185 -31.58 -8.58 -12.96
N GLY A 186 -31.05 -9.63 -12.33
CA GLY A 186 -31.45 -10.11 -11.01
C GLY A 186 -30.38 -9.81 -9.98
N CYS A 187 -30.84 -9.51 -8.77
CA CYS A 187 -30.06 -9.67 -7.56
C CYS A 187 -29.98 -11.16 -7.20
N GLY A 188 -28.89 -11.58 -6.55
CA GLY A 188 -28.70 -12.99 -6.19
C GLY A 188 -27.57 -13.19 -5.20
N GLN A 189 -27.34 -14.44 -4.84
CA GLN A 189 -26.28 -14.83 -3.92
C GLN A 189 -24.96 -14.98 -4.67
N LEU A 190 -23.86 -14.54 -4.09
CA LEU A 190 -22.54 -14.77 -4.67
C LEU A 190 -22.25 -16.27 -4.72
N VAL A 191 -21.96 -16.79 -5.92
CA VAL A 191 -21.63 -18.21 -6.12
C VAL A 191 -20.21 -18.42 -6.62
N TRP A 192 -19.59 -17.39 -7.19
CA TRP A 192 -18.26 -17.47 -7.77
C TRP A 192 -17.58 -16.11 -7.86
N VAL A 193 -16.28 -16.11 -7.62
CA VAL A 193 -15.36 -14.99 -7.83
C VAL A 193 -14.30 -15.47 -8.81
N GLY A 194 -14.02 -14.67 -9.84
CA GLY A 194 -13.04 -15.01 -10.86
C GLY A 194 -11.60 -14.69 -10.48
N GLU A 195 -10.71 -14.96 -11.43
CA GLU A 195 -9.29 -14.65 -11.27
C GLU A 195 -9.06 -13.12 -11.27
N PRO A 196 -8.04 -12.64 -10.52
CA PRO A 196 -7.72 -11.23 -10.46
C PRO A 196 -7.19 -10.70 -11.80
N VAL A 197 -7.82 -9.62 -12.28
CA VAL A 197 -7.40 -8.86 -13.45
C VAL A 197 -6.78 -7.54 -12.99
N VAL A 198 -5.51 -7.32 -13.32
CA VAL A 198 -4.80 -6.10 -12.95
C VAL A 198 -5.31 -4.95 -13.83
N PHE A 199 -5.92 -3.96 -13.19
CA PHE A 199 -6.40 -2.73 -13.83
C PHE A 199 -5.29 -1.69 -13.96
N GLY A 200 -4.42 -1.61 -12.95
CA GLY A 200 -3.27 -0.72 -12.98
C GLY A 200 -2.38 -0.91 -11.75
N ARG A 201 -1.31 -0.12 -11.68
CA ARG A 201 -0.34 -0.16 -10.58
C ARG A 201 -0.09 1.25 -10.06
N ALA A 202 0.15 1.37 -8.77
CA ALA A 202 0.58 2.62 -8.20
C ALA A 202 2.03 2.92 -8.60
N ASP A 203 2.27 4.13 -9.08
CA ASP A 203 3.58 4.55 -9.60
C ASP A 203 4.58 4.96 -8.51
N SER A 204 4.14 5.02 -7.25
CA SER A 204 4.95 5.54 -6.13
C SER A 204 5.00 4.58 -4.93
N ILE A 205 6.02 4.73 -4.10
CA ILE A 205 6.16 3.98 -2.84
C ILE A 205 5.02 4.27 -1.84
N ALA A 206 4.36 5.43 -1.98
CA ALA A 206 3.16 5.78 -1.24
C ALA A 206 1.94 4.94 -1.66
N GLY A 207 2.04 4.18 -2.76
CA GLY A 207 1.02 3.26 -3.22
C GLY A 207 1.00 1.90 -2.52
N LYS A 208 1.71 1.71 -1.39
CA LYS A 208 1.63 0.41 -0.71
C LYS A 208 0.18 0.09 -0.33
N TYR A 209 -0.53 1.12 0.14
CA TYR A 209 -1.95 1.10 0.46
C TYR A 209 -2.63 2.20 -0.34
N GLY A 210 -3.83 1.92 -0.80
CA GLY A 210 -4.60 2.88 -1.57
C GLY A 210 -6.05 2.45 -1.69
N VAL A 211 -6.83 3.37 -2.20
CA VAL A 211 -8.23 3.17 -2.56
C VAL A 211 -8.39 3.66 -3.98
N TRP A 212 -9.09 2.88 -4.80
CA TRP A 212 -9.48 3.30 -6.12
C TRP A 212 -10.96 2.98 -6.31
N MET A 213 -11.68 3.92 -6.89
CA MET A 213 -13.14 3.92 -6.90
C MET A 213 -13.63 4.31 -8.27
N LYS A 214 -14.80 3.79 -8.61
CA LYS A 214 -15.66 4.28 -9.68
C LYS A 214 -17.04 4.52 -9.12
N ASP A 215 -17.76 5.48 -9.70
CA ASP A 215 -19.15 5.72 -9.33
C ASP A 215 -20.07 4.71 -10.04
N PRO A 216 -20.83 3.88 -9.31
CA PRO A 216 -21.79 2.98 -9.95
C PRO A 216 -23.01 3.73 -10.53
N GLU A 217 -23.33 4.92 -10.04
CA GLU A 217 -24.45 5.74 -10.50
C GLU A 217 -23.98 7.19 -10.76
N PRO A 218 -23.12 7.39 -11.78
CA PRO A 218 -22.50 8.68 -12.03
C PRO A 218 -23.54 9.75 -12.41
N VAL A 219 -23.35 10.95 -11.86
CA VAL A 219 -24.14 12.13 -12.19
C VAL A 219 -23.31 13.10 -13.05
N PRO A 220 -23.90 13.77 -14.06
CA PRO A 220 -23.16 14.72 -14.90
C PRO A 220 -22.44 15.79 -14.07
N PRO A 221 -21.17 16.12 -14.39
CA PRO A 221 -20.45 15.79 -15.63
C PRO A 221 -19.71 14.44 -15.60
N PHE A 222 -19.80 13.67 -14.52
CA PHE A 222 -19.09 12.40 -14.40
C PHE A 222 -19.77 11.29 -15.22
N THR A 223 -18.96 10.33 -15.62
CA THR A 223 -19.32 9.16 -16.43
C THR A 223 -18.84 7.88 -15.75
N ARG A 224 -19.16 6.72 -16.32
CA ARG A 224 -18.72 5.41 -15.80
C ARG A 224 -17.23 5.14 -16.03
N ASP A 225 -16.60 5.90 -16.93
CA ASP A 225 -15.18 5.76 -17.24
C ASP A 225 -14.31 6.51 -16.22
N ASN A 226 -14.89 7.51 -15.55
CA ASN A 226 -14.20 8.23 -14.50
C ASN A 226 -13.75 7.29 -13.38
N THR A 227 -12.48 7.42 -13.04
CA THR A 227 -11.84 6.67 -11.96
C THR A 227 -11.24 7.64 -10.97
N TRP A 228 -11.34 7.34 -9.69
CA TRP A 228 -10.71 8.12 -8.64
C TRP A 228 -9.77 7.27 -7.81
N ARG A 229 -8.70 7.89 -7.32
CA ARG A 229 -7.67 7.22 -6.52
C ARG A 229 -7.28 8.08 -5.33
N VAL A 230 -7.05 7.42 -4.20
CA VAL A 230 -6.43 7.99 -3.01
C VAL A 230 -5.23 7.13 -2.65
N ASP A 231 -4.06 7.76 -2.54
CA ASP A 231 -2.86 7.12 -2.02
C ASP A 231 -2.89 7.30 -0.49
N THR A 232 -3.03 6.20 0.27
CA THR A 232 -3.34 6.27 1.71
C THR A 232 -2.11 6.17 2.62
N VAL A 233 -0.92 6.41 2.07
CA VAL A 233 0.32 6.49 2.84
C VAL A 233 0.56 7.93 3.27
N GLY A 234 0.49 8.18 4.58
CA GLY A 234 0.74 9.48 5.17
C GLY A 234 -0.23 9.78 6.31
N THR A 235 0.07 10.79 7.12
CA THR A 235 -0.81 11.21 8.24
C THR A 235 -1.85 12.26 7.84
N GLU A 236 -1.72 12.86 6.66
CA GLU A 236 -2.58 13.94 6.14
C GLU A 236 -3.07 13.62 4.73
N VAL A 237 -3.67 12.44 4.56
CA VAL A 237 -4.22 12.00 3.27
C VAL A 237 -5.42 12.87 2.89
N ARG A 238 -5.21 13.85 1.99
CA ARG A 238 -6.23 14.81 1.54
C ARG A 238 -6.41 14.85 0.02
N GLN A 239 -5.55 14.19 -0.73
CA GLN A 239 -5.55 14.26 -2.18
C GLN A 239 -6.41 13.13 -2.74
N LEU A 240 -7.42 13.51 -3.52
CA LEU A 240 -8.21 12.60 -4.34
C LEU A 240 -7.90 12.90 -5.82
N PHE A 241 -7.25 11.95 -6.47
CA PHE A 241 -6.89 12.03 -7.88
C PHE A 241 -8.08 11.57 -8.73
N GLN A 242 -8.49 12.37 -9.70
CA GLN A 242 -9.54 12.05 -10.66
C GLN A 242 -8.94 11.82 -12.04
N TYR A 243 -9.39 10.76 -12.69
CA TYR A 243 -9.04 10.37 -14.05
C TYR A 243 -10.34 10.28 -14.85
N GLU A 244 -10.32 10.74 -16.09
CA GLU A 244 -11.45 10.65 -17.03
C GLU A 244 -11.40 9.38 -17.86
N GLU A 245 -10.19 8.88 -18.11
CA GLU A 245 -9.94 7.69 -18.94
C GLU A 245 -8.92 6.76 -18.27
N ALA A 246 -8.97 5.47 -18.60
CA ALA A 246 -8.06 4.47 -18.04
C ALA A 246 -6.60 4.73 -18.46
N GLU A 247 -6.38 5.29 -19.65
CA GLU A 247 -5.08 5.66 -20.18
C GLU A 247 -4.39 6.73 -19.34
N GLN A 248 -5.16 7.67 -18.78
CA GLN A 248 -4.66 8.71 -17.89
C GLN A 248 -4.14 8.09 -16.59
N LEU A 249 -4.90 7.13 -16.04
CA LEU A 249 -4.50 6.37 -14.85
C LEU A 249 -3.22 5.58 -15.11
N ALA A 250 -3.14 4.88 -16.25
CA ALA A 250 -1.97 4.07 -16.61
C ALA A 250 -0.69 4.90 -16.81
N ARG A 251 -0.82 6.19 -17.15
CA ARG A 251 0.31 7.11 -17.29
C ARG A 251 0.61 7.92 -16.02
N GLY A 252 -0.25 7.82 -15.00
CA GLY A 252 -0.10 8.57 -13.75
C GLY A 252 -0.44 10.07 -13.86
N TYR A 253 -1.18 10.49 -14.88
CA TYR A 253 -1.56 11.90 -15.09
C TYR A 253 -3.04 12.14 -14.76
N PRO A 254 -3.39 12.63 -13.56
CA PRO A 254 -4.77 12.91 -13.20
C PRO A 254 -5.30 14.11 -14.01
N ALA A 255 -6.58 14.02 -14.43
CA ALA A 255 -7.29 15.15 -15.02
C ALA A 255 -7.55 16.26 -13.99
N LYS A 256 -7.76 15.87 -12.73
CA LYS A 256 -8.00 16.79 -11.62
C LYS A 256 -7.52 16.21 -10.30
N VAL A 257 -7.08 17.07 -9.38
CA VAL A 257 -6.74 16.71 -8.00
C VAL A 257 -7.64 17.50 -7.07
N HIS A 258 -8.50 16.81 -6.33
CA HIS A 258 -9.32 17.41 -5.29
C HIS A 258 -8.54 17.44 -3.98
N ILE A 259 -8.61 18.57 -3.27
CA ILE A 259 -8.01 18.72 -1.94
C ILE A 259 -9.13 18.70 -0.91
N LEU A 260 -9.23 17.60 -0.18
CA LEU A 260 -10.27 17.43 0.81
C LEU A 260 -10.06 18.39 1.99
N PRO A 261 -11.14 19.03 2.49
CA PRO A 261 -11.04 19.98 3.60
C PRO A 261 -10.62 19.29 4.90
N ARG A 262 -10.87 17.98 5.03
CA ARG A 262 -10.40 17.14 6.12
C ARG A 262 -9.68 15.90 5.59
N PRO A 263 -8.65 15.41 6.30
CA PRO A 263 -7.94 14.21 5.90
C PRO A 263 -8.80 12.95 6.07
N LEU A 264 -8.55 11.95 5.23
CA LEU A 264 -9.10 10.60 5.36
C LEU A 264 -8.45 9.85 6.52
N GLU A 265 -9.24 9.02 7.20
CA GLU A 265 -8.75 8.07 8.21
C GLU A 265 -8.35 6.72 7.59
N SER A 266 -9.20 6.18 6.71
CA SER A 266 -9.18 4.77 6.31
C SER A 266 -9.15 4.54 4.80
N THR A 267 -8.93 3.28 4.41
CA THR A 267 -9.07 2.80 3.02
C THR A 267 -10.51 2.42 2.65
N GLY A 268 -11.51 2.79 3.46
CA GLY A 268 -12.91 2.41 3.27
C GLY A 268 -13.77 3.54 2.71
N ALA A 269 -13.25 4.28 1.71
CA ALA A 269 -13.98 5.37 1.07
C ALA A 269 -14.63 4.89 -0.23
N VAL A 270 -15.77 5.47 -0.58
CA VAL A 270 -16.53 5.11 -1.79
C VAL A 270 -16.99 6.35 -2.54
N ILE A 271 -17.18 6.23 -3.85
CA ILE A 271 -17.84 7.24 -4.66
C ILE A 271 -19.23 6.75 -5.04
N TYR A 272 -20.23 7.60 -4.84
CA TYR A 272 -21.60 7.30 -5.17
C TYR A 272 -22.37 8.58 -5.52
N ARG A 273 -23.04 8.60 -6.68
CA ARG A 273 -23.88 9.73 -7.12
C ARG A 273 -23.17 11.08 -7.07
N GLY A 274 -21.91 11.11 -7.52
CA GLY A 274 -21.07 12.30 -7.57
C GLY A 274 -20.53 12.78 -6.22
N GLY A 275 -20.74 12.03 -5.14
CA GLY A 275 -20.18 12.31 -3.82
C GLY A 275 -19.09 11.32 -3.44
N LEU A 276 -17.98 11.82 -2.88
CA LEU A 276 -17.05 11.00 -2.10
C LEU A 276 -17.58 10.85 -0.68
N PHE A 277 -17.80 9.61 -0.25
CA PHE A 277 -18.13 9.28 1.12
C PHE A 277 -16.87 8.73 1.80
N PHE A 278 -16.51 9.32 2.93
CA PHE A 278 -15.29 8.95 3.63
C PHE A 278 -15.39 9.19 5.15
N GLN A 279 -14.52 8.54 5.91
CA GLN A 279 -14.33 8.78 7.33
C GLN A 279 -13.29 9.91 7.52
N PRO A 280 -13.68 11.06 8.10
CA PRO A 280 -12.72 12.09 8.49
C PRO A 280 -11.78 11.59 9.59
N ARG A 281 -10.52 12.02 9.51
CA ARG A 281 -9.47 11.59 10.42
C ARG A 281 -9.82 11.82 11.90
N HIS A 282 -9.45 10.85 12.75
CA HIS A 282 -9.71 10.83 14.20
C HIS A 282 -11.17 11.05 14.59
N SER A 283 -12.11 10.67 13.73
CA SER A 283 -13.53 10.76 14.02
C SER A 283 -14.22 9.42 13.81
N ARG A 284 -15.40 9.27 14.41
CA ARG A 284 -16.35 8.19 14.08
C ARG A 284 -17.46 8.68 13.14
N SER A 285 -17.22 9.79 12.45
CA SER A 285 -18.16 10.37 11.51
C SER A 285 -17.94 9.83 10.11
N VAL A 286 -19.00 9.89 9.30
CA VAL A 286 -18.92 9.78 7.84
C VAL A 286 -19.25 11.15 7.28
N ALA A 287 -18.51 11.58 6.26
CA ALA A 287 -18.74 12.81 5.53
C ALA A 287 -18.98 12.54 4.05
N ARG A 288 -19.87 13.32 3.45
CA ARG A 288 -20.10 13.39 2.01
C ARG A 288 -19.45 14.66 1.47
N TYR A 289 -18.50 14.50 0.57
CA TYR A 289 -17.87 15.57 -0.19
C TYR A 289 -18.43 15.57 -1.62
N ASP A 290 -19.12 16.64 -2.00
CA ASP A 290 -19.62 16.82 -3.36
C ASP A 290 -18.44 17.08 -4.31
N LEU A 291 -18.20 16.18 -5.27
CA LEU A 291 -17.07 16.27 -6.20
C LEU A 291 -17.23 17.44 -7.18
N ARG A 292 -18.45 17.93 -7.40
CA ARG A 292 -18.72 19.06 -8.29
C ARG A 292 -18.55 20.39 -7.57
N GLY A 293 -19.20 20.55 -6.42
CA GLY A 293 -19.15 21.75 -5.59
C GLY A 293 -17.90 21.85 -4.71
N GLU A 294 -17.10 20.79 -4.65
CA GLU A 294 -15.84 20.71 -3.87
C GLU A 294 -16.00 21.04 -2.38
N THR A 295 -17.13 20.65 -1.80
CA THR A 295 -17.47 20.98 -0.41
C THR A 295 -18.09 19.79 0.31
N ILE A 296 -17.95 19.75 1.63
CA ILE A 296 -18.66 18.78 2.46
C ILE A 296 -20.12 19.23 2.55
N THR A 297 -21.04 18.40 2.05
CA THR A 297 -22.47 18.68 2.03
C THR A 297 -23.23 18.01 3.17
N ALA A 298 -22.70 16.91 3.70
CA ALA A 298 -23.25 16.23 4.87
C ALA A 298 -22.13 15.63 5.72
N GLU A 299 -22.35 15.60 7.03
CA GLU A 299 -21.52 14.87 7.99
C GLU A 299 -22.41 14.32 9.09
N ARG A 300 -22.18 13.05 9.46
CA ARG A 300 -22.93 12.39 10.52
C ARG A 300 -22.03 11.48 11.33
N GLU A 301 -22.17 11.57 12.66
CA GLU A 301 -21.53 10.63 13.57
C GLU A 301 -22.21 9.26 13.49
N ILE A 302 -21.42 8.18 13.44
CA ILE A 302 -21.92 6.81 13.54
C ILE A 302 -21.97 6.40 15.02
N PRO A 303 -23.15 6.24 15.63
CA PRO A 303 -23.27 6.07 17.07
C PRO A 303 -22.57 4.82 17.57
N GLY A 304 -21.67 5.00 18.55
CA GLY A 304 -20.96 3.91 19.22
C GLY A 304 -19.93 3.19 18.34
N ALA A 305 -19.69 3.65 17.10
CA ALA A 305 -18.65 3.09 16.26
C ALA A 305 -17.28 3.31 16.91
N GLY A 306 -16.52 2.22 17.07
CA GLY A 306 -15.10 2.33 17.36
C GLY A 306 -14.36 2.88 16.14
N TYR A 307 -13.26 3.57 16.39
CA TYR A 307 -12.45 4.23 15.38
C TYR A 307 -11.00 4.28 15.85
N HIS A 308 -10.08 4.56 14.92
CA HIS A 308 -8.67 4.73 15.21
C HIS A 308 -8.00 3.47 15.80
N GLY A 309 -8.26 2.30 15.20
CA GLY A 309 -7.65 1.02 15.55
C GLY A 309 -8.35 0.25 16.67
N GLN A 310 -9.56 0.64 17.06
CA GLN A 310 -10.38 -0.07 18.05
C GLN A 310 -10.98 -1.36 17.49
N TYR A 311 -11.53 -1.38 16.28
CA TYR A 311 -12.09 -2.55 15.62
C TYR A 311 -11.64 -2.66 14.15
N PRO A 312 -10.32 -2.73 13.88
CA PRO A 312 -9.84 -2.92 12.51
C PRO A 312 -10.19 -4.31 11.99
N TYR A 313 -10.04 -4.51 10.69
CA TYR A 313 -9.93 -5.84 10.09
C TYR A 313 -8.64 -6.56 10.53
N SER A 314 -8.48 -7.82 10.13
CA SER A 314 -7.37 -8.67 10.58
C SER A 314 -5.97 -8.18 10.16
N TRP A 315 -5.88 -7.32 9.15
CA TRP A 315 -4.61 -6.71 8.72
C TRP A 315 -4.24 -5.43 9.49
N GLY A 316 -5.12 -4.95 10.38
CA GLY A 316 -4.90 -3.77 11.20
C GLY A 316 -5.23 -2.46 10.49
N GLY A 317 -4.39 -1.45 10.72
CA GLY A 317 -4.63 -0.08 10.26
C GLY A 317 -5.81 0.60 10.96
N TYR A 318 -6.27 1.70 10.38
CA TYR A 318 -7.44 2.45 10.84
C TYR A 318 -8.69 2.07 10.04
N THR A 319 -8.93 0.77 9.88
CA THR A 319 -10.00 0.21 9.05
C THR A 319 -11.31 0.01 9.82
N ASP A 320 -11.51 0.73 10.91
CA ASP A 320 -12.62 0.53 11.82
C ASP A 320 -13.99 0.76 11.17
N ILE A 321 -14.07 1.80 10.33
CA ILE A 321 -15.26 2.20 9.59
C ILE A 321 -14.95 2.06 8.10
N ASP A 322 -15.83 1.35 7.43
CA ASP A 322 -15.68 0.94 6.04
C ASP A 322 -17.00 1.18 5.30
N LEU A 323 -16.97 1.92 4.19
CA LEU A 323 -18.17 2.26 3.43
C LEU A 323 -18.32 1.29 2.26
N ALA A 324 -19.56 1.00 1.88
CA ALA A 324 -19.84 0.11 0.76
C ALA A 324 -21.05 0.59 -0.03
N VAL A 325 -21.09 0.25 -1.31
CA VAL A 325 -22.23 0.49 -2.20
C VAL A 325 -22.64 -0.82 -2.83
N ASP A 326 -23.95 -1.09 -2.85
CA ASP A 326 -24.52 -2.22 -3.57
C ASP A 326 -25.75 -1.78 -4.38
N GLU A 327 -26.46 -2.74 -4.98
CA GLU A 327 -27.68 -2.48 -5.76
C GLU A 327 -28.77 -1.75 -4.97
N THR A 328 -28.72 -1.77 -3.63
CA THR A 328 -29.71 -1.15 -2.76
C THR A 328 -29.27 0.22 -2.25
N GLY A 329 -28.02 0.63 -2.45
CA GLY A 329 -27.51 1.96 -2.10
C GLY A 329 -26.29 1.95 -1.17
N LEU A 330 -26.20 2.97 -0.30
CA LEU A 330 -25.04 3.22 0.55
C LEU A 330 -25.12 2.52 1.91
N TRP A 331 -23.98 1.99 2.36
CA TRP A 331 -23.83 1.28 3.62
C TRP A 331 -22.57 1.72 4.36
N VAL A 332 -22.60 1.56 5.69
CA VAL A 332 -21.42 1.67 6.55
C VAL A 332 -21.28 0.40 7.39
N ILE A 333 -20.07 -0.14 7.41
CA ILE A 333 -19.66 -1.35 8.09
C ILE A 333 -18.68 -0.95 9.20
N TYR A 334 -18.98 -1.33 10.43
CA TYR A 334 -18.22 -0.95 11.61
C TYR A 334 -18.38 -1.97 12.72
N SER A 335 -17.91 -1.65 13.92
CA SER A 335 -18.17 -2.44 15.13
C SER A 335 -18.28 -1.51 16.33
N THR A 336 -18.90 -2.00 17.39
CA THR A 336 -19.13 -1.25 18.64
C THR A 336 -18.73 -2.08 19.85
N GLU A 337 -18.60 -1.42 20.99
CA GLU A 337 -18.41 -2.09 22.28
C GLU A 337 -19.61 -2.98 22.63
N LYS A 338 -20.83 -2.50 22.35
CA LYS A 338 -22.08 -3.25 22.57
C LYS A 338 -22.11 -4.56 21.78
N ALA A 339 -21.66 -4.53 20.52
CA ALA A 339 -21.55 -5.70 19.64
C ALA A 339 -20.31 -6.57 19.94
N ARG A 340 -19.50 -6.22 20.94
CA ARG A 340 -18.31 -6.97 21.39
C ARG A 340 -17.34 -7.31 20.26
N GLY A 341 -17.15 -6.40 19.30
CA GLY A 341 -16.26 -6.62 18.15
C GLY A 341 -16.90 -7.32 16.95
N ALA A 342 -18.19 -7.68 17.02
CA ALA A 342 -18.92 -8.21 15.86
C ALA A 342 -19.20 -7.11 14.83
N ILE A 343 -19.25 -7.48 13.54
CA ILE A 343 -19.57 -6.55 12.47
C ILE A 343 -21.00 -6.05 12.67
N VAL A 344 -21.14 -4.73 12.69
CA VAL A 344 -22.40 -4.00 12.60
C VAL A 344 -22.42 -3.32 11.23
N LEU A 345 -23.54 -3.41 10.53
CA LEU A 345 -23.75 -2.69 9.29
C LEU A 345 -25.00 -1.83 9.39
N SER A 346 -24.92 -0.62 8.87
CA SER A 346 -26.02 0.34 8.82
C SER A 346 -26.25 0.79 7.39
N LYS A 347 -27.51 0.83 6.98
CA LYS A 347 -27.91 1.42 5.69
C LYS A 347 -28.04 2.92 5.87
N LEU A 348 -27.42 3.69 4.99
CA LEU A 348 -27.40 5.15 5.06
C LEU A 348 -28.25 5.76 3.96
N ASP A 349 -28.92 6.87 4.28
CA ASP A 349 -29.40 7.79 3.26
C ASP A 349 -28.21 8.51 2.61
N PRO A 350 -28.05 8.45 1.27
CA PRO A 350 -26.88 9.02 0.60
C PRO A 350 -26.86 10.56 0.59
N GLU A 351 -27.99 11.23 0.84
CA GLU A 351 -28.06 12.68 0.87
C GLU A 351 -27.80 13.23 2.27
N THR A 352 -28.44 12.65 3.28
CA THR A 352 -28.42 13.15 4.67
C THR A 352 -27.46 12.41 5.59
N LEU A 353 -26.96 11.24 5.17
CA LEU A 353 -26.20 10.28 5.99
C LEU A 353 -26.96 9.74 7.21
N GLU A 354 -28.30 9.86 7.22
CA GLU A 354 -29.11 9.29 8.28
C GLU A 354 -29.10 7.77 8.22
N ILE A 355 -29.03 7.15 9.41
CA ILE A 355 -29.10 5.70 9.54
C ILE A 355 -30.56 5.28 9.35
N LEU A 356 -30.83 4.60 8.25
CA LEU A 356 -32.16 4.08 7.91
C LEU A 356 -32.46 2.80 8.68
N ARG A 357 -31.45 1.92 8.82
CA ARG A 357 -31.57 0.64 9.53
C ARG A 357 -30.19 0.10 9.89
N THR A 358 -30.12 -0.68 10.96
CA THR A 358 -28.88 -1.28 11.49
C THR A 358 -29.07 -2.77 11.76
N TRP A 359 -28.03 -3.55 11.49
CA TRP A 359 -27.95 -4.98 11.76
C TRP A 359 -26.66 -5.31 12.51
N GLU A 360 -26.78 -6.18 13.51
CA GLU A 360 -25.65 -6.78 14.22
C GLU A 360 -25.45 -8.21 13.72
N THR A 361 -24.25 -8.52 13.25
CA THR A 361 -23.90 -9.85 12.75
C THR A 361 -23.29 -10.71 13.87
N ASN A 362 -23.04 -11.99 13.57
CA ASN A 362 -22.35 -12.91 14.46
C ASN A 362 -20.88 -13.17 14.07
N ILE A 363 -20.28 -12.35 13.21
CA ILE A 363 -18.87 -12.47 12.80
C ILE A 363 -18.03 -11.33 13.38
N ARG A 364 -16.86 -11.65 13.94
CA ARG A 364 -15.94 -10.65 14.51
C ARG A 364 -15.17 -9.93 13.40
N LYS A 365 -15.17 -8.59 13.42
CA LYS A 365 -14.50 -7.75 12.41
C LYS A 365 -13.00 -8.00 12.32
N ARG A 366 -12.32 -8.10 13.48
CA ARG A 366 -10.88 -8.44 13.56
C ARG A 366 -10.54 -9.85 13.06
N GLY A 367 -11.53 -10.72 12.88
CA GLY A 367 -11.35 -12.10 12.42
C GLY A 367 -11.39 -12.26 10.89
N VAL A 368 -11.70 -11.20 10.15
CA VAL A 368 -11.82 -11.22 8.68
C VAL A 368 -10.91 -10.16 8.06
N ALA A 369 -10.48 -10.40 6.84
CA ALA A 369 -9.55 -9.55 6.10
C ALA A 369 -10.21 -8.28 5.55
N ASN A 370 -11.41 -8.44 4.99
CA ASN A 370 -12.21 -7.35 4.45
C ASN A 370 -13.67 -7.82 4.32
N SER A 371 -14.59 -6.93 3.98
CA SER A 371 -15.98 -7.26 3.71
C SER A 371 -16.62 -6.32 2.70
N PHE A 372 -17.60 -6.82 1.95
CA PHE A 372 -18.32 -6.05 0.94
C PHE A 372 -19.80 -6.47 0.91
N LEU A 373 -20.65 -5.68 0.28
CA LEU A 373 -22.06 -6.01 0.09
C LEU A 373 -22.39 -6.28 -1.37
N ILE A 374 -23.25 -7.28 -1.59
CA ILE A 374 -23.93 -7.51 -2.86
C ILE A 374 -25.39 -7.81 -2.52
N CYS A 375 -26.34 -7.10 -3.13
CA CYS A 375 -27.76 -7.38 -2.98
C CYS A 375 -28.28 -7.44 -1.53
N GLY A 376 -27.78 -6.55 -0.66
CA GLY A 376 -28.14 -6.52 0.76
C GLY A 376 -27.58 -7.69 1.58
N THR A 377 -26.65 -8.47 1.03
CA THR A 377 -25.92 -9.51 1.74
C THR A 377 -24.47 -9.08 1.95
N LEU A 378 -24.03 -9.06 3.21
CA LEU A 378 -22.64 -8.83 3.59
C LEU A 378 -21.84 -10.12 3.34
N TYR A 379 -20.69 -10.01 2.69
CA TYR A 379 -19.73 -11.09 2.50
C TYR A 379 -18.39 -10.72 3.14
N THR A 380 -17.65 -11.69 3.66
CA THR A 380 -16.31 -11.45 4.23
C THR A 380 -15.23 -12.31 3.59
N VAL A 381 -14.00 -11.80 3.57
CA VAL A 381 -12.81 -12.52 3.11
C VAL A 381 -12.02 -13.06 4.30
N SER A 382 -11.58 -14.32 4.23
CA SER A 382 -10.91 -14.99 5.34
C SER A 382 -9.49 -14.49 5.65
N SER A 383 -8.71 -14.11 4.64
CA SER A 383 -7.30 -13.75 4.82
C SER A 383 -6.84 -12.67 3.84
N TYR A 384 -6.06 -11.71 4.34
CA TYR A 384 -5.49 -10.61 3.57
C TYR A 384 -4.12 -10.96 2.97
N SER A 385 -3.47 -12.03 3.46
CA SER A 385 -2.07 -12.37 3.12
C SER A 385 -1.91 -13.75 2.49
N ALA A 386 -2.88 -14.66 2.71
CA ALA A 386 -2.86 -15.96 2.05
C ALA A 386 -3.14 -15.79 0.55
N PRO A 387 -2.37 -16.44 -0.34
CA PRO A 387 -2.61 -16.36 -1.78
C PRO A 387 -3.96 -16.99 -2.18
N ASN A 388 -4.37 -18.05 -1.48
CA ASN A 388 -5.66 -18.69 -1.66
C ASN A 388 -6.51 -18.42 -0.42
N ALA A 389 -7.25 -17.32 -0.44
CA ALA A 389 -8.25 -17.02 0.58
C ALA A 389 -9.62 -17.54 0.14
N THR A 390 -10.64 -17.25 0.95
CA THR A 390 -12.02 -17.64 0.66
C THR A 390 -12.97 -16.53 1.08
N ILE A 391 -14.06 -16.35 0.32
CA ILE A 391 -15.26 -15.74 0.88
C ILE A 391 -15.87 -16.76 1.85
N ASN A 392 -15.74 -16.48 3.14
CA ASN A 392 -15.95 -17.48 4.20
C ASN A 392 -17.27 -17.31 4.98
N PHE A 393 -17.96 -16.19 4.80
CA PHE A 393 -19.18 -15.88 5.53
C PHE A 393 -20.08 -14.98 4.70
N ALA A 394 -21.39 -15.18 4.85
CA ALA A 394 -22.41 -14.28 4.35
C ALA A 394 -23.46 -13.98 5.44
N TYR A 395 -23.94 -12.75 5.50
CA TYR A 395 -25.05 -12.31 6.34
C TYR A 395 -26.08 -11.57 5.49
N ASP A 396 -27.29 -12.11 5.43
CA ASP A 396 -28.40 -11.54 4.66
C ASP A 396 -29.20 -10.58 5.54
N THR A 397 -29.24 -9.30 5.16
CA THR A 397 -29.94 -8.26 5.92
C THR A 397 -31.47 -8.34 5.84
N ALA A 398 -32.02 -9.00 4.82
CA ALA A 398 -33.47 -9.19 4.68
C ALA A 398 -33.98 -10.24 5.67
N THR A 399 -33.25 -11.35 5.81
CA THR A 399 -33.62 -12.46 6.70
C THR A 399 -32.99 -12.37 8.09
N GLY A 400 -31.91 -11.58 8.25
CA GLY A 400 -31.13 -11.52 9.47
C GLY A 400 -30.34 -12.80 9.76
N THR A 401 -30.17 -13.66 8.75
CA THR A 401 -29.51 -14.96 8.90
C THR A 401 -28.10 -14.94 8.33
N SER A 402 -27.21 -15.74 8.91
CA SER A 402 -25.86 -15.93 8.39
C SER A 402 -25.56 -17.37 8.05
N ARG A 403 -24.56 -17.54 7.18
CA ARG A 403 -24.06 -18.83 6.73
C ARG A 403 -22.56 -18.79 6.50
N ALA A 404 -21.92 -19.92 6.79
CA ALA A 404 -20.53 -20.13 6.38
C ALA A 404 -20.48 -20.41 4.87
N LEU A 405 -19.44 -19.89 4.23
CA LEU A 405 -19.15 -20.09 2.81
C LEU A 405 -17.71 -20.59 2.64
N SER A 406 -17.37 -21.06 1.44
CA SER A 406 -16.00 -21.44 1.07
C SER A 406 -15.79 -21.18 -0.42
N ILE A 407 -16.14 -19.98 -0.90
CA ILE A 407 -15.92 -19.58 -2.30
C ILE A 407 -14.45 -19.19 -2.43
N PRO A 408 -13.67 -19.78 -3.35
CA PRO A 408 -12.27 -19.42 -3.54
C PRO A 408 -12.08 -17.94 -3.87
N PHE A 409 -11.03 -17.34 -3.32
CA PHE A 409 -10.60 -15.96 -3.60
C PHE A 409 -9.08 -15.93 -3.77
N GLU A 410 -8.60 -15.69 -4.99
CA GLU A 410 -7.17 -15.62 -5.30
C GLU A 410 -6.62 -14.23 -4.97
N ASN A 411 -5.87 -14.11 -3.89
CA ASN A 411 -5.17 -12.88 -3.51
C ASN A 411 -3.73 -12.92 -4.04
N ARG A 412 -3.58 -12.63 -5.33
CA ARG A 412 -2.33 -12.82 -6.09
C ARG A 412 -1.14 -12.09 -5.47
N PHE A 413 -1.32 -10.85 -5.02
CA PHE A 413 -0.24 -9.98 -4.55
C PHE A 413 -0.09 -9.91 -3.01
N ARG A 414 -0.84 -10.75 -2.28
CA ARG A 414 -0.63 -11.10 -0.85
C ARG A 414 -0.69 -9.96 0.16
N TYR A 415 -1.45 -8.90 -0.12
CA TYR A 415 -1.78 -7.89 0.89
C TYR A 415 -3.05 -7.13 0.50
N LEU A 416 -4.21 -7.69 0.80
CA LEU A 416 -5.51 -7.08 0.48
C LEU A 416 -5.82 -5.95 1.47
N SER A 417 -5.66 -4.69 1.05
CA SER A 417 -5.94 -3.50 1.90
C SER A 417 -7.29 -2.85 1.64
N MET A 418 -7.90 -3.09 0.47
CA MET A 418 -9.22 -2.61 0.12
C MET A 418 -9.93 -3.66 -0.73
N LEU A 419 -11.24 -3.81 -0.53
CA LEU A 419 -12.10 -4.65 -1.36
C LEU A 419 -13.53 -4.09 -1.38
N ASP A 420 -13.94 -3.50 -2.50
CA ASP A 420 -15.25 -2.89 -2.69
C ASP A 420 -16.01 -3.54 -3.85
N TYR A 421 -17.33 -3.55 -3.77
CA TYR A 421 -18.18 -4.02 -4.88
C TYR A 421 -18.67 -2.84 -5.71
N ASN A 422 -18.59 -2.97 -7.04
CA ASN A 422 -19.24 -2.04 -7.96
C ASN A 422 -20.49 -2.71 -8.56
N PRO A 423 -21.71 -2.31 -8.15
CA PRO A 423 -22.95 -2.92 -8.66
C PRO A 423 -23.22 -2.63 -10.14
N ALA A 424 -22.66 -1.56 -10.71
CA ALA A 424 -22.83 -1.23 -12.12
C ALA A 424 -21.98 -2.10 -13.04
N GLU A 425 -20.76 -2.44 -12.62
CA GLU A 425 -19.85 -3.31 -13.37
C GLU A 425 -19.96 -4.78 -12.97
N ARG A 426 -20.60 -5.08 -11.82
CA ARG A 426 -20.68 -6.42 -11.21
C ARG A 426 -19.30 -7.05 -11.03
N GLN A 427 -18.41 -6.27 -10.43
CA GLN A 427 -17.04 -6.67 -10.13
C GLN A 427 -16.64 -6.21 -8.74
N LEU A 428 -15.72 -6.94 -8.11
CA LEU A 428 -15.03 -6.46 -6.93
C LEU A 428 -13.79 -5.70 -7.35
N PHE A 429 -13.56 -4.57 -6.72
CA PHE A 429 -12.44 -3.67 -6.89
C PHE A 429 -11.56 -3.85 -5.66
N ALA A 430 -10.27 -4.07 -5.85
CA ALA A 430 -9.36 -4.36 -4.76
C ALA A 430 -8.07 -3.58 -4.89
N TRP A 431 -7.43 -3.34 -3.74
CA TRP A 431 -6.05 -2.91 -3.67
C TRP A 431 -5.22 -3.99 -3.01
N ASP A 432 -4.32 -4.62 -3.78
CA ASP A 432 -3.42 -5.66 -3.29
C ASP A 432 -1.95 -5.33 -3.53
N SER A 433 -1.30 -4.75 -2.52
CA SER A 433 0.13 -4.43 -2.54
C SER A 433 0.59 -3.70 -3.81
N PHE A 434 0.22 -2.42 -3.93
CA PHE A 434 0.49 -1.54 -5.10
C PHE A 434 -0.34 -1.80 -6.36
N ASN A 435 -1.14 -2.86 -6.43
CA ASN A 435 -1.92 -3.16 -7.64
C ASN A 435 -3.40 -2.83 -7.40
N MET A 436 -4.01 -2.23 -8.42
CA MET A 436 -5.45 -2.04 -8.54
C MET A 436 -5.98 -3.23 -9.33
N VAL A 437 -6.81 -4.04 -8.71
CA VAL A 437 -7.23 -5.33 -9.25
C VAL A 437 -8.74 -5.43 -9.25
N THR A 438 -9.28 -6.04 -10.29
CA THR A 438 -10.70 -6.35 -10.41
C THR A 438 -10.94 -7.85 -10.37
N TYR A 439 -12.07 -8.25 -9.81
CA TYR A 439 -12.53 -9.64 -9.80
C TYR A 439 -13.94 -9.68 -10.38
N PRO A 440 -14.16 -10.38 -11.52
CA PRO A 440 -15.50 -10.63 -12.00
C PRO A 440 -16.25 -11.52 -11.01
N VAL A 441 -17.53 -11.21 -10.76
CA VAL A 441 -18.38 -12.03 -9.89
C VAL A 441 -19.54 -12.63 -10.66
N ARG A 442 -20.00 -13.79 -10.20
CA ARG A 442 -21.24 -14.42 -10.69
C ARG A 442 -22.18 -14.66 -9.53
N LEU A 443 -23.43 -14.24 -9.73
CA LEU A 443 -24.50 -14.40 -8.76
C LEU A 443 -25.42 -15.56 -9.17
N SER A 444 -26.08 -16.20 -8.20
CA SER A 444 -27.16 -17.12 -8.47
C SER A 444 -28.31 -16.38 -9.14
N ARG A 445 -29.03 -17.04 -10.06
CA ARG A 445 -30.32 -16.53 -10.52
C ARG A 445 -31.31 -16.61 -9.35
N ALA A 446 -32.06 -15.55 -9.12
CA ALA A 446 -33.13 -15.51 -8.11
C ALA A 446 -34.28 -16.43 -8.48
#